data_AF-A0A4Q6DU88-F1
#
_entry.id   AF-A0A4Q6DU88-F1
#
_cell.length_a   1.000
_cell.length_b   1.000
_cell.length_c   1.000
_cell.angle_alpha   90.00
_cell.angle_beta   90.00
_cell.angle_gamma   90.00
#
_symmetry.space_group_name_H-M   'P 1'
#
loop_
_entity.id
_entity.type
_entity.pdbx_description
1 polymer ?
#
loop_
_entity_poly.entity_id
_entity_poly.type
_entity_poly.pdbx_seq_one_letter_code
_entity_poly.pdbx_strand_id
1 'polypeptide(L)'
;MIKNSPIKICLAILCCLNLTAPTAFAQLPVKASHPRIFLDATTKTALLTKKNNKTTEWRLLLADANKYLPKQVIPWNEVTASSNAYYSSGDIFYSYCGSNWEVAAMTIGLAHQLTKKNNAGANPTVYSAKLLQFADVIIKAYADYPPNSNYKPNIFQFNSAYATRHVGKTIAVIYDWCFDELGDTRKAALRNVMISWYKYMRATPYGLNQLQTDPTGNYFVGHLVCAGYMGYAIGSDDPISKKMIEFARQRLTGAKGSISRSSTSGESAKNY
;
A
#
# COMPACT_ATOMS: atom_id res chain seq x y z
N MET A 1 28.74 81.38 -13.78
CA MET A 1 27.86 81.34 -12.59
C MET A 1 27.71 79.91 -12.13
N ILE A 2 28.24 79.62 -10.95
CA ILE A 2 28.37 78.30 -10.33
C ILE A 2 26.98 77.78 -9.92
N LYS A 3 26.67 76.51 -10.22
CA LYS A 3 25.63 75.76 -9.51
C LYS A 3 26.17 74.37 -9.13
N ASN A 4 26.27 74.18 -7.82
CA ASN A 4 26.75 73.00 -7.12
C ASN A 4 25.83 71.79 -7.35
N SER A 5 26.40 70.63 -7.65
CA SER A 5 25.73 69.33 -7.51
C SER A 5 26.33 68.57 -6.34
N PRO A 6 25.54 68.16 -5.32
CA PRO A 6 26.01 67.19 -4.34
C PRO A 6 25.68 65.76 -4.82
N ILE A 7 26.72 64.97 -5.07
CA ILE A 7 26.60 63.52 -5.26
C ILE A 7 26.29 62.90 -3.89
N LYS A 8 25.07 62.37 -3.71
CA LYS A 8 24.73 61.50 -2.58
C LYS A 8 25.08 60.06 -2.95
N ILE A 9 26.16 59.54 -2.39
CA ILE A 9 26.49 58.11 -2.43
C ILE A 9 25.63 57.41 -1.37
N CYS A 10 24.55 56.75 -1.79
CA CYS A 10 23.85 55.78 -0.96
C CYS A 10 24.49 54.41 -1.18
N LEU A 11 25.35 54.00 -0.24
CA LEU A 11 25.90 52.65 -0.17
C LEU A 11 24.80 51.69 0.33
N ALA A 12 24.03 51.09 -0.59
CA ALA A 12 23.12 50.01 -0.25
C ALA A 12 23.94 48.72 -0.08
N ILE A 13 24.22 48.35 1.17
CA ILE A 13 24.77 47.04 1.52
C ILE A 13 23.69 46.00 1.18
N LEU A 14 23.84 45.33 0.04
CA LEU A 14 23.02 44.20 -0.35
C LEU A 14 23.48 42.98 0.45
N CYS A 15 22.91 42.80 1.65
CA CYS A 15 22.99 41.54 2.38
C CYS A 15 22.21 40.46 1.61
N CYS A 16 22.85 39.82 0.63
CA CYS A 16 22.36 38.58 0.05
C CYS A 16 22.48 37.45 1.08
N LEU A 17 21.51 37.38 2.01
CA LEU A 17 21.26 36.13 2.72
C LEU A 17 20.81 35.10 1.69
N ASN A 18 21.72 34.21 1.32
CA ASN A 18 21.38 32.95 0.67
C ASN A 18 20.61 32.10 1.69
N LEU A 19 19.30 32.35 1.80
CA LEU A 19 18.36 31.38 2.35
C LEU A 19 18.36 30.19 1.37
N THR A 20 19.21 29.21 1.62
CA THR A 20 19.09 27.90 0.97
C THR A 20 17.77 27.31 1.43
N ALA A 21 16.76 27.40 0.56
CA ALA A 21 15.52 26.68 0.77
C ALA A 21 15.87 25.20 1.05
N PRO A 22 15.25 24.56 2.06
CA PRO A 22 15.48 23.15 2.30
C PRO A 22 15.18 22.42 0.99
N THR A 23 16.19 21.77 0.41
CA THR A 23 16.02 20.93 -0.76
C THR A 23 15.04 19.84 -0.36
N ALA A 24 13.80 19.93 -0.85
CA ALA A 24 12.87 18.82 -0.77
C ALA A 24 13.60 17.63 -1.38
N PHE A 25 13.87 16.58 -0.59
CA PHE A 25 14.45 15.35 -1.10
C PHE A 25 13.59 14.88 -2.27
N ALA A 26 14.15 14.93 -3.47
CA ALA A 26 13.46 14.47 -4.66
C ALA A 26 13.11 12.99 -4.45
N GLN A 27 11.84 12.64 -4.67
CA GLN A 27 11.39 11.26 -4.58
C GLN A 27 12.21 10.42 -5.56
N LEU A 28 12.88 9.38 -5.06
CA LEU A 28 13.56 8.42 -5.94
C LEU A 28 12.55 7.78 -6.88
N PRO A 29 12.91 7.54 -8.16
CA PRO A 29 12.01 6.90 -9.09
C PRO A 29 11.62 5.51 -8.58
N VAL A 30 10.34 5.17 -8.68
CA VAL A 30 9.87 3.82 -8.36
C VAL A 30 10.47 2.87 -9.40
N LYS A 31 11.19 1.84 -8.94
CA LYS A 31 11.76 0.78 -9.79
C LYS A 31 10.67 0.22 -10.69
N ALA A 32 10.89 0.10 -12.00
CA ALA A 32 9.84 -0.32 -12.95
C ALA A 32 9.53 -1.84 -12.93
N SER A 33 10.47 -2.67 -12.48
CA SER A 33 10.31 -4.13 -12.44
C SER A 33 9.74 -4.62 -11.11
N HIS A 34 8.95 -5.69 -11.17
CA HIS A 34 8.52 -6.46 -9.99
C HIS A 34 9.48 -7.62 -9.67
N PRO A 35 9.54 -8.10 -8.41
CA PRO A 35 8.99 -7.45 -7.22
C PRO A 35 9.77 -6.17 -6.87
N ARG A 36 9.11 -5.27 -6.14
CA ARG A 36 9.69 -4.01 -5.63
C ARG A 36 9.25 -3.66 -4.20
N ILE A 37 8.26 -4.35 -3.64
CA ILE A 37 7.89 -4.26 -2.23
C ILE A 37 8.81 -5.18 -1.43
N PHE A 38 9.62 -4.58 -0.55
CA PHE A 38 10.66 -5.21 0.30
C PHE A 38 11.79 -5.95 -0.42
N LEU A 39 11.61 -6.37 -1.67
CA LEU A 39 12.54 -7.24 -2.39
C LEU A 39 13.14 -6.48 -3.58
N ASP A 40 14.39 -6.07 -3.44
CA ASP A 40 15.25 -5.77 -4.59
C ASP A 40 16.07 -7.00 -5.00
N ALA A 41 16.90 -6.86 -6.04
CA ALA A 41 17.71 -7.96 -6.56
C ALA A 41 18.76 -8.45 -5.53
N THR A 42 19.33 -7.53 -4.75
CA THR A 42 20.34 -7.82 -3.74
C THR A 42 19.72 -8.56 -2.57
N THR A 43 18.63 -8.02 -2.00
CA THR A 43 17.88 -8.64 -0.91
C THR A 43 17.37 -10.03 -1.32
N LYS A 44 16.80 -10.16 -2.52
CA LYS A 44 16.30 -11.45 -3.01
C LYS A 44 17.42 -12.48 -3.18
N THR A 45 18.57 -12.08 -3.70
CA THR A 45 19.74 -12.97 -3.83
C THR A 45 20.24 -13.44 -2.47
N ALA A 46 20.34 -12.54 -1.48
CA ALA A 46 20.72 -12.90 -0.11
C ALA A 46 19.73 -13.90 0.53
N LEU A 47 18.43 -13.72 0.32
CA LEU A 47 17.41 -14.65 0.79
C LEU A 47 17.47 -16.01 0.07
N LEU A 48 17.78 -16.03 -1.23
CA LEU A 48 18.01 -17.27 -1.98
C LEU A 48 19.22 -18.03 -1.47
N THR A 49 20.30 -17.35 -1.07
CA THR A 49 21.44 -17.98 -0.41
C THR A 49 21.03 -18.66 0.89
N LYS A 50 20.23 -17.99 1.73
CA LYS A 50 19.67 -18.60 2.96
C LYS A 50 18.85 -19.85 2.65
N LYS A 51 18.00 -19.79 1.61
CA LYS A 51 17.22 -20.96 1.15
C LYS A 51 18.10 -22.12 0.68
N ASN A 52 19.10 -21.84 -0.16
CA ASN A 52 20.00 -22.86 -0.71
C ASN A 52 20.86 -23.52 0.38
N ASN A 53 21.27 -22.74 1.39
CA ASN A 53 21.99 -23.22 2.57
C ASN A 53 21.08 -23.89 3.61
N LYS A 54 19.77 -23.99 3.34
CA LYS A 54 18.77 -24.62 4.23
C LYS A 54 18.80 -24.07 5.65
N THR A 55 19.00 -22.75 5.80
CA THR A 55 19.06 -22.12 7.13
C THR A 55 17.77 -22.33 7.91
N THR A 56 17.83 -22.22 9.24
CA THR A 56 16.68 -22.40 10.12
C THR A 56 15.53 -21.45 9.78
N GLU A 57 15.82 -20.20 9.44
CA GLU A 57 14.80 -19.21 9.06
C GLU A 57 14.05 -19.62 7.79
N TRP A 58 14.76 -20.15 6.78
CA TRP A 58 14.11 -20.67 5.59
C TRP A 58 13.21 -21.87 5.91
N ARG A 59 13.67 -22.81 6.74
CA ARG A 59 12.89 -23.99 7.12
C ARG A 59 11.62 -23.60 7.88
N LEU A 60 11.70 -22.61 8.77
CA LEU A 60 10.54 -22.10 9.51
C LEU A 60 9.54 -21.42 8.57
N LEU A 61 10.01 -20.51 7.69
CA LEU A 61 9.16 -19.88 6.68
C LEU A 61 8.46 -20.93 5.80
N LEU A 62 9.20 -21.92 5.32
CA LEU A 62 8.68 -22.98 4.46
C LEU A 62 7.61 -23.82 5.20
N ALA A 63 7.88 -24.20 6.44
CA ALA A 63 6.93 -24.94 7.27
C ALA A 63 5.65 -24.13 7.50
N ASP A 64 5.75 -22.83 7.79
CA ASP A 64 4.59 -21.98 8.00
C ASP A 64 3.79 -21.74 6.71
N ALA A 65 4.47 -21.50 5.58
CA ALA A 65 3.80 -21.38 4.28
C ALA A 65 3.03 -22.67 3.92
N ASN A 66 3.62 -23.83 4.21
CA ASN A 66 2.99 -25.13 3.96
C ASN A 66 1.72 -25.36 4.78
N LYS A 67 1.58 -24.75 5.97
CA LYS A 67 0.34 -24.84 6.77
C LYS A 67 -0.87 -24.26 6.05
N TYR A 68 -0.68 -23.29 5.16
CA TYR A 68 -1.76 -22.62 4.42
C TYR A 68 -2.18 -23.36 3.14
N LEU A 69 -1.33 -24.23 2.58
CA LEU A 69 -1.62 -24.91 1.31
C LEU A 69 -2.91 -25.76 1.34
N PRO A 70 -3.17 -26.59 2.38
CA PRO A 70 -4.40 -27.39 2.45
C PRO A 70 -5.61 -26.56 2.91
N LYS A 71 -5.43 -25.29 3.26
CA LYS A 71 -6.44 -24.46 3.92
C LYS A 71 -7.25 -23.65 2.90
N GLN A 72 -8.46 -23.27 3.29
CA GLN A 72 -9.33 -22.48 2.45
C GLN A 72 -8.95 -21.00 2.50
N VAL A 73 -9.25 -20.29 1.41
CA VAL A 73 -9.38 -18.84 1.46
C VAL A 73 -10.87 -18.53 1.59
N ILE A 74 -11.28 -18.09 2.76
CA ILE A 74 -12.68 -17.90 3.10
C ILE A 74 -13.21 -16.64 2.38
N PRO A 75 -14.32 -16.76 1.63
CA PRO A 75 -14.98 -15.61 1.04
C PRO A 75 -15.37 -14.57 2.09
N TRP A 76 -15.17 -13.30 1.77
CA TRP A 76 -15.56 -12.22 2.67
C TRP A 76 -17.07 -11.96 2.60
N ASN A 77 -17.71 -11.89 3.77
CA ASN A 77 -18.98 -11.22 4.02
C ASN A 77 -18.99 -10.77 5.49
N GLU A 78 -20.04 -10.06 5.92
CA GLU A 78 -20.14 -9.56 7.29
C GLU A 78 -20.07 -10.66 8.35
N VAL A 79 -20.56 -11.87 8.05
CA VAL A 79 -20.56 -13.02 8.98
C VAL A 79 -19.17 -13.65 9.07
N THR A 80 -18.51 -13.86 7.92
CA THR A 80 -17.21 -14.53 7.87
C THR A 80 -16.05 -13.60 8.27
N ALA A 81 -16.23 -12.28 8.16
CA ALA A 81 -15.20 -11.27 8.39
C ALA A 81 -14.46 -11.45 9.73
N SER A 82 -15.20 -11.77 10.81
CA SER A 82 -14.64 -11.96 12.15
C SER A 82 -15.17 -13.21 12.84
N SER A 83 -15.53 -14.24 12.07
CA SER A 83 -16.09 -15.48 12.64
C SER A 83 -15.06 -16.24 13.47
N ASN A 84 -15.45 -16.57 14.71
CA ASN A 84 -14.65 -17.40 15.62
C ASN A 84 -14.34 -18.80 15.06
N ALA A 85 -15.17 -19.31 14.14
CA ALA A 85 -14.98 -20.63 13.54
C ALA A 85 -13.65 -20.76 12.79
N TYR A 86 -13.10 -19.65 12.27
CA TYR A 86 -11.90 -19.69 11.45
C TYR A 86 -10.59 -19.47 12.23
N TYR A 87 -10.63 -18.90 13.44
CA TYR A 87 -9.43 -18.62 14.22
C TYR A 87 -8.62 -19.87 14.60
N SER A 88 -9.28 -21.00 14.81
CA SER A 88 -8.63 -22.29 15.12
C SER A 88 -8.44 -23.19 13.90
N SER A 89 -9.07 -22.87 12.78
CA SER A 89 -9.06 -23.71 11.57
C SER A 89 -7.73 -23.66 10.81
N GLY A 90 -6.98 -22.55 10.92
CA GLY A 90 -5.83 -22.24 10.07
C GLY A 90 -6.21 -21.76 8.67
N ASP A 91 -7.49 -21.54 8.38
CA ASP A 91 -7.96 -20.94 7.13
C ASP A 91 -7.52 -19.48 6.98
N ILE A 92 -7.42 -19.04 5.73
CA ILE A 92 -7.10 -17.66 5.37
C ILE A 92 -8.42 -16.90 5.31
N PHE A 93 -8.67 -16.03 6.28
CA PHE A 93 -9.91 -15.26 6.36
C PHE A 93 -9.61 -13.85 6.90
N TYR A 94 -10.58 -12.96 6.74
CA TYR A 94 -10.35 -11.53 6.99
C TYR A 94 -9.90 -11.25 8.43
N SER A 95 -10.50 -11.92 9.41
CA SER A 95 -10.19 -11.78 10.83
C SER A 95 -10.26 -10.31 11.29
N TYR A 96 -9.43 -9.93 12.26
CA TYR A 96 -9.32 -8.60 12.86
C TYR A 96 -8.87 -7.54 11.83
N CYS A 97 -9.81 -7.18 10.95
CA CYS A 97 -9.68 -6.22 9.87
C CYS A 97 -8.52 -6.53 8.89
N GLY A 98 -8.40 -7.77 8.44
CA GLY A 98 -7.39 -8.19 7.48
C GLY A 98 -6.06 -8.62 8.07
N SER A 99 -5.92 -8.74 9.40
CA SER A 99 -4.63 -9.11 10.01
C SER A 99 -4.19 -10.54 9.64
N ASN A 100 -5.11 -11.51 9.63
CA ASN A 100 -4.80 -12.88 9.18
C ASN A 100 -4.48 -12.92 7.68
N TRP A 101 -5.25 -12.19 6.88
CA TRP A 101 -4.99 -11.95 5.47
C TRP A 101 -3.56 -11.44 5.21
N GLU A 102 -3.09 -10.46 5.98
CA GLU A 102 -1.74 -9.92 5.87
C GLU A 102 -0.67 -10.97 6.16
N VAL A 103 -0.78 -11.68 7.29
CA VAL A 103 0.19 -12.69 7.69
C VAL A 103 0.26 -13.80 6.63
N ALA A 104 -0.89 -14.27 6.15
CA ALA A 104 -0.95 -15.29 5.11
C ALA A 104 -0.29 -14.82 3.80
N ALA A 105 -0.64 -13.63 3.31
CA ALA A 105 -0.07 -13.10 2.06
C ALA A 105 1.45 -12.91 2.14
N MET A 106 1.96 -12.38 3.26
CA MET A 106 3.40 -12.19 3.47
C MET A 106 4.14 -13.53 3.53
N THR A 107 3.65 -14.48 4.31
CA THR A 107 4.29 -15.80 4.49
C THR A 107 4.30 -16.61 3.19
N ILE A 108 3.14 -16.75 2.56
CA ILE A 108 2.99 -17.54 1.31
C ILE A 108 3.70 -16.81 0.16
N GLY A 109 3.62 -15.49 0.12
CA GLY A 109 4.27 -14.65 -0.89
C GLY A 109 5.79 -14.78 -0.87
N LEU A 110 6.40 -14.77 0.32
CA LEU A 110 7.85 -14.88 0.42
C LEU A 110 8.30 -16.29 0.04
N ALA A 111 7.55 -17.31 0.44
CA ALA A 111 7.78 -18.69 0.01
C ALA A 111 7.69 -18.84 -1.53
N HIS A 112 6.71 -18.19 -2.18
CA HIS A 112 6.64 -18.11 -3.64
C HIS A 112 7.90 -17.47 -4.24
N GLN A 113 8.28 -16.27 -3.78
CA GLN A 113 9.41 -15.51 -4.31
C GLN A 113 10.75 -16.27 -4.21
N LEU A 114 10.97 -17.02 -3.13
CA LEU A 114 12.18 -17.83 -2.96
C LEU A 114 12.10 -19.18 -3.70
N THR A 115 10.90 -19.68 -3.95
CA THR A 115 10.68 -20.91 -4.74
C THR A 115 10.87 -20.64 -6.23
N LYS A 116 10.33 -19.53 -6.77
CA LYS A 116 10.49 -19.12 -8.18
C LYS A 116 11.91 -18.64 -8.53
N LYS A 117 12.78 -18.45 -7.53
CA LYS A 117 14.16 -17.97 -7.70
C LYS A 117 14.17 -16.61 -8.42
N ASN A 118 15.20 -16.34 -9.22
CA ASN A 118 15.31 -15.14 -10.06
C ASN A 118 14.75 -15.34 -11.47
N ASN A 119 13.88 -16.33 -11.68
CA ASN A 119 13.28 -16.56 -12.98
C ASN A 119 12.41 -15.35 -13.38
N ALA A 120 12.61 -14.87 -14.60
CA ALA A 120 11.81 -13.80 -15.18
C ALA A 120 10.46 -14.35 -15.68
N GLY A 121 9.44 -13.49 -15.69
CA GLY A 121 8.11 -13.86 -16.14
C GLY A 121 7.38 -14.83 -15.21
N ALA A 122 6.26 -15.37 -15.70
CA ALA A 122 5.39 -16.23 -14.92
C ALA A 122 6.11 -17.56 -14.61
N ASN A 123 6.29 -17.83 -13.32
CA ASN A 123 6.87 -19.08 -12.82
C ASN A 123 5.99 -19.59 -11.67
N PRO A 124 4.80 -20.14 -11.99
CA PRO A 124 3.82 -20.52 -10.97
C PRO A 124 4.39 -21.55 -9.99
N THR A 125 4.05 -21.40 -8.72
CA THR A 125 4.31 -22.37 -7.66
C THR A 125 3.00 -22.69 -6.93
N VAL A 126 3.00 -23.72 -6.09
CA VAL A 126 1.84 -24.02 -5.22
C VAL A 126 1.44 -22.82 -4.34
N TYR A 127 2.42 -21.97 -3.98
CA TYR A 127 2.21 -20.76 -3.20
C TYR A 127 1.54 -19.65 -4.01
N SER A 128 1.98 -19.39 -5.25
CA SER A 128 1.29 -18.39 -6.09
C SER A 128 -0.11 -18.86 -6.46
N ALA A 129 -0.34 -20.15 -6.68
CA ALA A 129 -1.69 -20.67 -6.89
C ALA A 129 -2.63 -20.33 -5.71
N LYS A 130 -2.15 -20.47 -4.46
CA LYS A 130 -2.91 -20.05 -3.27
C LYS A 130 -3.11 -18.54 -3.20
N LEU A 131 -2.11 -17.73 -3.55
CA LEU A 131 -2.22 -16.26 -3.58
C LEU A 131 -3.15 -15.76 -4.69
N LEU A 132 -3.25 -16.46 -5.82
CA LEU A 132 -4.20 -16.16 -6.89
C LEU A 132 -5.64 -16.47 -6.44
N GLN A 133 -5.87 -17.59 -5.75
CA GLN A 133 -7.18 -17.85 -5.10
C GLN A 133 -7.53 -16.72 -4.12
N PHE A 134 -6.51 -16.22 -3.40
CA PHE A 134 -6.69 -15.15 -2.45
C PHE A 134 -6.96 -13.80 -3.13
N ALA A 135 -6.28 -13.49 -4.23
CA ALA A 135 -6.61 -12.35 -5.08
C ALA A 135 -8.08 -12.40 -5.53
N ASP A 136 -8.55 -13.57 -5.98
CA ASP A 136 -9.92 -13.75 -6.45
C ASP A 136 -10.95 -13.51 -5.33
N VAL A 137 -10.66 -13.95 -4.10
CA VAL A 137 -11.51 -13.64 -2.93
C VAL A 137 -11.56 -12.13 -2.64
N ILE A 138 -10.44 -11.43 -2.73
CA ILE A 138 -10.39 -9.97 -2.52
C ILE A 138 -11.18 -9.24 -3.62
N ILE A 139 -10.98 -9.62 -4.87
CA ILE A 139 -11.69 -9.04 -6.02
C ILE A 139 -13.20 -9.25 -5.87
N LYS A 140 -13.60 -10.48 -5.51
CA LYS A 140 -15.01 -10.80 -5.28
C LYS A 140 -15.59 -10.01 -4.11
N ALA A 141 -14.86 -9.91 -3.00
CA ALA A 141 -15.30 -9.14 -1.84
C ALA A 141 -15.55 -7.66 -2.18
N TYR A 142 -14.66 -7.06 -2.98
CA TYR A 142 -14.85 -5.69 -3.46
C TYR A 142 -16.06 -5.56 -4.40
N ALA A 143 -16.26 -6.52 -5.31
CA ALA A 143 -17.37 -6.49 -6.25
C ALA A 143 -18.74 -6.70 -5.57
N ASP A 144 -18.83 -7.64 -4.63
CA ASP A 144 -20.07 -7.96 -3.93
C ASP A 144 -20.41 -6.90 -2.86
N TYR A 145 -19.38 -6.28 -2.27
CA TYR A 145 -19.52 -5.32 -1.18
C TYR A 145 -18.66 -4.07 -1.43
N PRO A 146 -19.00 -3.26 -2.45
CA PRO A 146 -18.23 -2.07 -2.76
C PRO A 146 -18.30 -1.04 -1.61
N PRO A 147 -17.28 -0.18 -1.46
CA PRO A 147 -17.34 0.95 -0.54
C PRO A 147 -18.54 1.83 -0.90
N ASN A 148 -19.32 2.21 0.11
CA ASN A 148 -20.61 2.88 -0.06
C ASN A 148 -20.79 4.02 0.95
N SER A 149 -21.66 4.97 0.65
CA SER A 149 -21.98 6.10 1.53
C SER A 149 -22.80 5.73 2.77
N ASN A 150 -23.45 4.56 2.77
CA ASN A 150 -24.40 4.13 3.81
C ASN A 150 -23.71 3.36 4.96
N TYR A 151 -22.38 3.39 5.00
CA TYR A 151 -21.59 2.77 6.04
C TYR A 151 -21.78 1.26 6.21
N LYS A 152 -22.31 0.55 5.20
CA LYS A 152 -22.49 -0.90 5.28
C LYS A 152 -21.12 -1.59 5.33
N PRO A 153 -20.97 -2.65 6.16
CA PRO A 153 -19.72 -3.39 6.26
C PRO A 153 -19.21 -3.80 4.87
N ASN A 154 -17.92 -3.54 4.66
CA ASN A 154 -17.16 -3.92 3.47
C ASN A 154 -15.69 -4.05 3.89
N ILE A 155 -14.84 -4.61 3.01
CA ILE A 155 -13.41 -4.80 3.34
C ILE A 155 -12.67 -3.49 3.61
N PHE A 156 -13.21 -2.33 3.20
CA PHE A 156 -12.57 -1.03 3.38
C PHE A 156 -12.91 -0.47 4.74
N GLN A 157 -14.19 -0.52 5.13
CA GLN A 157 -14.73 0.22 6.27
C GLN A 157 -14.87 -0.61 7.54
N PHE A 158 -14.79 -1.94 7.49
CA PHE A 158 -14.98 -2.77 8.67
C PHE A 158 -14.18 -2.24 9.89
N ASN A 159 -14.85 -2.05 11.02
CA ASN A 159 -14.32 -1.36 12.21
C ASN A 159 -13.70 0.01 11.87
N SER A 160 -14.51 0.93 11.33
CA SER A 160 -14.08 2.30 10.99
C SER A 160 -12.79 2.35 10.15
N ALA A 161 -12.68 1.48 9.14
CA ALA A 161 -11.53 1.26 8.27
C ALA A 161 -10.17 1.03 8.96
N TYR A 162 -10.22 0.39 10.12
CA TYR A 162 -9.04 -0.19 10.75
C TYR A 162 -8.28 -1.15 9.81
N ALA A 163 -8.99 -1.69 8.81
CA ALA A 163 -8.51 -2.51 7.71
C ALA A 163 -7.35 -1.90 6.91
N THR A 164 -7.22 -0.58 6.86
CA THR A 164 -6.14 0.09 6.13
C THR A 164 -4.74 -0.31 6.58
N ARG A 165 -4.61 -0.73 7.83
CA ARG A 165 -3.32 -1.17 8.41
C ARG A 165 -2.84 -2.51 7.85
N HIS A 166 -3.75 -3.30 7.26
CA HIS A 166 -3.47 -4.67 6.87
C HIS A 166 -3.80 -4.95 5.40
N VAL A 167 -4.99 -4.59 4.95
CA VAL A 167 -5.52 -5.05 3.65
C VAL A 167 -4.80 -4.39 2.48
N GLY A 168 -4.49 -3.08 2.55
CA GLY A 168 -3.75 -2.42 1.48
C GLY A 168 -2.37 -3.05 1.23
N LYS A 169 -1.66 -3.42 2.31
CA LYS A 169 -0.39 -4.14 2.22
C LYS A 169 -0.57 -5.56 1.68
N THR A 170 -1.61 -6.25 2.10
CA THR A 170 -1.97 -7.59 1.59
C THR A 170 -2.14 -7.57 0.06
N ILE A 171 -2.95 -6.65 -0.45
CA ILE A 171 -3.21 -6.51 -1.89
C ILE A 171 -1.93 -6.14 -2.63
N ALA A 172 -1.17 -5.17 -2.12
CA ALA A 172 0.08 -4.71 -2.69
C ALA A 172 1.11 -5.84 -2.82
N VAL A 173 1.25 -6.68 -1.79
CA VAL A 173 2.17 -7.83 -1.79
C VAL A 173 1.72 -8.88 -2.80
N ILE A 174 0.43 -9.21 -2.87
CA ILE A 174 -0.08 -10.15 -3.87
C ILE A 174 0.17 -9.61 -5.29
N TYR A 175 -0.16 -8.34 -5.53
CA TYR A 175 0.03 -7.68 -6.82
C TYR A 175 1.51 -7.67 -7.24
N ASP A 176 2.40 -7.27 -6.34
CA ASP A 176 3.81 -7.10 -6.64
C ASP A 176 4.57 -8.44 -6.73
N TRP A 177 4.30 -9.36 -5.80
CA TRP A 177 5.04 -10.62 -5.72
C TRP A 177 4.46 -11.71 -6.62
N CYS A 178 3.23 -11.59 -7.11
CA CYS A 178 2.66 -12.51 -8.11
C CYS A 178 2.40 -11.82 -9.45
N PHE A 179 3.08 -10.69 -9.72
CA PHE A 179 2.76 -9.81 -10.84
C PHE A 179 2.65 -10.55 -12.19
N ASP A 180 3.64 -11.38 -12.50
CA ASP A 180 3.67 -12.13 -13.75
C ASP A 180 2.64 -13.27 -13.77
N GLU A 181 2.38 -13.89 -12.62
CA GLU A 181 1.43 -15.00 -12.46
C GLU A 181 -0.04 -14.56 -12.51
N LEU A 182 -0.35 -13.31 -12.12
CA LEU A 182 -1.72 -12.80 -12.04
C LEU A 182 -2.43 -12.74 -13.40
N GLY A 183 -1.67 -12.50 -14.48
CA GLY A 183 -2.22 -12.16 -15.79
C GLY A 183 -2.94 -10.81 -15.79
N ASP A 184 -3.32 -10.34 -16.97
CA ASP A 184 -3.78 -8.95 -17.14
C ASP A 184 -5.13 -8.67 -16.44
N THR A 185 -6.04 -9.63 -16.45
CA THR A 185 -7.37 -9.48 -15.81
C THR A 185 -7.25 -9.26 -14.31
N ARG A 186 -6.50 -10.11 -13.58
CA ARG A 186 -6.36 -9.96 -12.13
C ARG A 186 -5.54 -8.73 -11.77
N LYS A 187 -4.48 -8.42 -12.54
CA LYS A 187 -3.73 -7.16 -12.36
C LYS A 187 -4.67 -5.96 -12.46
N ALA A 188 -5.47 -5.86 -13.51
CA ALA A 188 -6.42 -4.77 -13.67
C ALA A 188 -7.43 -4.70 -12.52
N ALA A 189 -7.99 -5.83 -12.10
CA ALA A 189 -8.96 -5.89 -11.00
C ALA A 189 -8.35 -5.46 -9.66
N LEU A 190 -7.20 -6.03 -9.26
CA LEU A 190 -6.53 -5.64 -8.01
C LEU A 190 -6.07 -4.18 -8.02
N ARG A 191 -5.58 -3.68 -9.17
CA ARG A 191 -5.25 -2.26 -9.34
C ARG A 191 -6.48 -1.38 -9.12
N ASN A 192 -7.64 -1.76 -9.67
CA ASN A 192 -8.88 -1.04 -9.44
C ASN A 192 -9.29 -1.03 -7.96
N VAL A 193 -9.14 -2.16 -7.24
CA VAL A 193 -9.38 -2.21 -5.78
C VAL A 193 -8.47 -1.22 -5.06
N MET A 194 -7.16 -1.22 -5.35
CA MET A 194 -6.19 -0.31 -4.73
C MET A 194 -6.50 1.17 -5.02
N ILE A 195 -6.87 1.50 -6.26
CA ILE A 195 -7.27 2.86 -6.65
C ILE A 195 -8.53 3.30 -5.93
N SER A 196 -9.55 2.43 -5.88
CA SER A 196 -10.79 2.70 -5.16
C SER A 196 -10.52 2.92 -3.67
N TRP A 197 -9.62 2.14 -3.08
CA TRP A 197 -9.23 2.27 -1.68
C TRP A 197 -8.57 3.62 -1.39
N TYR A 198 -7.64 4.04 -2.24
CA TYR A 198 -7.02 5.36 -2.12
C TYR A 198 -8.03 6.52 -2.24
N LYS A 199 -8.98 6.42 -3.18
CA LYS A 199 -10.06 7.40 -3.32
C LYS A 199 -10.94 7.42 -2.07
N TYR A 200 -11.32 6.26 -1.56
CA TYR A 200 -12.12 6.11 -0.35
C TYR A 200 -11.43 6.74 0.87
N MET A 201 -10.13 6.47 1.07
CA MET A 201 -9.33 7.09 2.14
C MET A 201 -9.22 8.61 2.03
N ARG A 202 -9.47 9.20 0.86
CA ARG A 202 -9.39 10.65 0.67
C ARG A 202 -10.73 11.37 0.81
N ALA A 203 -11.84 10.65 0.85
CA ALA A 203 -13.16 11.24 0.90
C ALA A 203 -13.44 11.94 2.24
N THR A 204 -14.18 13.04 2.23
CA THR A 204 -14.48 13.85 3.43
C THR A 204 -15.14 13.07 4.59
N PRO A 205 -16.12 12.17 4.36
CA PRO A 205 -16.71 11.39 5.45
C PRO A 205 -15.72 10.42 6.10
N TYR A 206 -14.73 9.95 5.33
CA TYR A 206 -13.63 9.15 5.84
C TYR A 206 -12.70 10.00 6.74
N GLY A 207 -12.42 11.25 6.35
CA GLY A 207 -11.60 12.20 7.11
C GLY A 207 -12.12 12.52 8.51
N LEU A 208 -13.45 12.57 8.68
CA LEU A 208 -14.11 12.94 9.93
C LEU A 208 -14.20 11.78 10.95
N ASN A 209 -14.33 10.54 10.48
CA ASN A 209 -14.69 9.40 11.32
C ASN A 209 -13.51 8.51 11.75
N GLN A 210 -12.27 8.84 11.36
CA GLN A 210 -11.11 7.94 11.56
C GLN A 210 -9.86 8.62 12.06
N LEU A 211 -10.00 9.81 12.65
CA LEU A 211 -8.85 10.54 13.22
C LEU A 211 -7.73 10.73 12.18
N GLN A 212 -8.09 10.95 10.90
CA GLN A 212 -7.11 11.11 9.82
C GLN A 212 -6.11 12.26 10.03
N THR A 213 -6.48 13.19 10.90
CA THR A 213 -5.69 14.37 11.26
C THR A 213 -5.06 14.25 12.63
N ASP A 214 -5.25 13.13 13.34
CA ASP A 214 -4.56 12.84 14.59
C ASP A 214 -3.28 12.05 14.28
N PRO A 215 -2.10 12.69 14.25
CA PRO A 215 -0.85 12.03 13.90
C PRO A 215 -0.41 10.99 14.95
N THR A 216 -1.07 10.93 16.11
CA THR A 216 -0.74 9.97 17.18
C THR A 216 -1.53 8.66 17.09
N GLY A 217 -2.60 8.64 16.28
CA GLY A 217 -3.48 7.49 16.16
C GLY A 217 -2.90 6.37 15.29
N ASN A 218 -3.17 5.12 15.67
CA ASN A 218 -2.81 3.96 14.86
C ASN A 218 -3.51 3.93 13.48
N TYR A 219 -4.66 4.59 13.33
CA TYR A 219 -5.34 4.79 12.04
C TYR A 219 -4.53 5.70 11.10
N PHE A 220 -3.92 6.76 11.63
CA PHE A 220 -3.12 7.70 10.85
C PHE A 220 -1.95 6.99 10.15
N VAL A 221 -1.17 6.23 10.92
CA VAL A 221 -0.08 5.42 10.38
C VAL A 221 -0.63 4.34 9.43
N GLY A 222 -1.79 3.75 9.75
CA GLY A 222 -2.48 2.83 8.87
C GLY A 222 -2.74 3.37 7.48
N HIS A 223 -3.31 4.57 7.37
CA HIS A 223 -3.65 5.17 6.08
C HIS A 223 -2.41 5.53 5.26
N LEU A 224 -1.36 6.07 5.90
CA LEU A 224 -0.14 6.40 5.18
C LEU A 224 0.56 5.13 4.67
N VAL A 225 0.65 4.06 5.48
CA VAL A 225 1.29 2.82 5.00
C VAL A 225 0.43 2.14 3.93
N CYS A 226 -0.90 2.15 4.07
CA CYS A 226 -1.83 1.63 3.07
C CYS A 226 -1.59 2.27 1.70
N ALA A 227 -1.62 3.61 1.64
CA ALA A 227 -1.39 4.35 0.40
C ALA A 227 0.04 4.11 -0.13
N GLY A 228 1.04 4.09 0.75
CA GLY A 228 2.43 3.83 0.37
C GLY A 228 2.59 2.47 -0.30
N TYR A 229 2.15 1.39 0.33
CA TYR A 229 2.27 0.03 -0.22
C TYR A 229 1.56 -0.12 -1.56
N MET A 230 0.30 0.34 -1.66
CA MET A 230 -0.45 0.28 -2.92
C MET A 230 0.21 1.13 -4.01
N GLY A 231 0.66 2.33 -3.66
CA GLY A 231 1.36 3.22 -4.58
C GLY A 231 2.66 2.62 -5.11
N TYR A 232 3.49 2.04 -4.24
CA TYR A 232 4.71 1.36 -4.67
C TYR A 232 4.44 0.08 -5.47
N ALA A 233 3.40 -0.70 -5.12
CA ALA A 233 3.04 -1.90 -5.87
C ALA A 233 2.54 -1.57 -7.28
N ILE A 234 1.71 -0.53 -7.45
CA ILE A 234 1.28 -0.06 -8.78
C ILE A 234 2.47 0.56 -9.52
N GLY A 235 3.24 1.42 -8.87
CA GLY A 235 4.45 2.02 -9.42
C GLY A 235 4.24 2.62 -10.82
N SER A 236 5.00 2.12 -11.79
CA SER A 236 4.97 2.58 -13.19
C SER A 236 3.71 2.18 -13.97
N ASP A 237 2.87 1.29 -13.42
CA ASP A 237 1.73 0.72 -14.14
C ASP A 237 0.55 1.69 -14.28
N ASP A 238 0.46 2.69 -13.40
CA ASP A 238 -0.55 3.74 -13.44
C ASP A 238 -0.04 5.01 -12.75
N PRO A 239 -0.21 6.21 -13.36
CA PRO A 239 0.26 7.47 -12.79
C PRO A 239 -0.34 7.83 -11.43
N ILE A 240 -1.46 7.23 -11.01
CA ILE A 240 -2.06 7.42 -9.69
C ILE A 240 -1.11 7.01 -8.55
N SER A 241 -0.19 6.07 -8.81
CA SER A 241 0.82 5.61 -7.85
C SER A 241 1.59 6.76 -7.22
N LYS A 242 1.96 7.77 -8.02
CA LYS A 242 2.68 8.96 -7.57
C LYS A 242 1.87 9.73 -6.53
N LYS A 243 0.55 9.87 -6.73
CA LYS A 243 -0.34 10.55 -5.78
C LYS A 243 -0.52 9.75 -4.48
N MET A 244 -0.51 8.41 -4.56
CA MET A 244 -0.56 7.54 -3.37
C MET A 244 0.73 7.62 -2.55
N ILE A 245 1.89 7.56 -3.19
CA ILE A 245 3.20 7.69 -2.52
C ILE A 245 3.34 9.08 -1.90
N GLU A 246 2.95 10.12 -2.62
CA GLU A 246 3.00 11.49 -2.13
C GLU A 246 2.04 11.71 -0.95
N PHE A 247 0.84 11.12 -0.97
CA PHE A 247 -0.08 11.13 0.16
C PHE A 247 0.55 10.53 1.43
N ALA A 248 1.27 9.41 1.30
CA ALA A 248 1.95 8.76 2.41
C ALA A 248 3.11 9.62 2.93
N ARG A 249 3.93 10.17 2.02
CA ARG A 249 5.08 11.01 2.34
C ARG A 249 4.68 12.29 3.06
N GLN A 250 3.68 13.01 2.54
CA GLN A 250 3.20 14.26 3.14
C GLN A 250 2.70 14.06 4.57
N ARG A 251 2.00 12.95 4.85
CA ARG A 251 1.56 12.58 6.19
C ARG A 251 2.71 12.24 7.12
N LEU A 252 3.71 11.50 6.64
CA LEU A 252 4.87 11.15 7.44
C LEU A 252 5.73 12.37 7.79
N THR A 253 5.99 13.26 6.83
CA THR A 253 6.92 14.39 7.03
C THR A 253 6.24 15.65 7.55
N GLY A 254 4.91 15.68 7.65
CA GLY A 254 4.15 16.89 7.96
C GLY A 254 4.33 18.03 6.94
N ALA A 255 4.85 17.71 5.75
CA ALA A 255 5.11 18.73 4.73
C ALA A 255 3.79 19.32 4.24
N LYS A 256 3.75 20.64 4.03
CA LYS A 256 2.62 21.28 3.35
C LYS A 256 2.47 20.68 1.96
N GLY A 257 1.53 19.76 1.84
CA GLY A 257 1.25 19.06 0.61
C GLY A 257 0.47 19.90 -0.39
N SER A 258 0.56 19.53 -1.67
CA SER A 258 -0.42 19.89 -2.68
C SER A 258 -1.82 19.32 -2.41
N ILE A 259 -1.98 18.50 -1.35
CA ILE A 259 -3.26 18.28 -0.68
C ILE A 259 -3.60 19.57 0.10
N SER A 260 -3.73 20.68 -0.62
CA SER A 260 -4.25 21.92 -0.05
C SER A 260 -5.70 21.68 0.33
N ARG A 261 -6.12 22.22 1.47
CA ARG A 261 -7.54 22.37 1.83
C ARG A 261 -8.31 23.29 0.87
N SER A 262 -7.70 23.75 -0.25
CA SER A 262 -8.30 24.72 -1.17
C SER A 262 -9.10 24.10 -2.31
N SER A 263 -9.43 22.82 -2.22
CA SER A 263 -10.62 22.31 -2.88
C SER A 263 -11.45 21.57 -1.86
N THR A 264 -12.40 22.29 -1.27
CA THR A 264 -13.78 21.79 -1.15
C THR A 264 -14.31 21.41 -2.55
N SER A 265 -13.63 20.52 -3.28
CA SER A 265 -14.34 19.58 -4.14
C SER A 265 -14.76 18.50 -3.15
N GLY A 266 -16.00 18.49 -2.70
CA GLY A 266 -17.11 18.34 -3.64
C GLY A 266 -17.10 16.96 -4.32
N GLU A 267 -16.06 16.13 -4.15
CA GLU A 267 -16.21 14.67 -4.23
C GLU A 267 -16.83 14.20 -2.91
N SER A 268 -18.04 14.73 -2.66
CA SER A 268 -18.98 14.07 -1.77
C SER A 268 -19.09 12.61 -2.21
N ALA A 269 -19.32 11.72 -1.26
CA ALA A 269 -19.71 10.35 -1.54
C ALA A 269 -20.99 10.22 -2.40
N LYS A 270 -21.55 11.32 -2.95
CA LYS A 270 -22.74 11.34 -3.81
C LYS A 270 -22.56 10.61 -5.14
N ASN A 271 -21.34 10.26 -5.54
CA ASN A 271 -21.08 9.39 -6.70
C ASN A 271 -20.41 8.05 -6.31
N TYR A 272 -20.63 7.57 -5.08
CA TYR A 272 -20.34 6.19 -4.66
C TYR A 272 -21.58 5.53 -4.06
#